data_AF-A0A3S5WWI8-F1
#
_entry.id   AF-A0A3S5WWI8-F1
#
_cell.length_a   1.000
_cell.length_b   1.000
_cell.length_c   1.000
_cell.angle_alpha   90.00
_cell.angle_beta   90.00
_cell.angle_gamma   90.00
#
_symmetry.space_group_name_H-M   'P 1'
#
loop_
_entity.id
_entity.type
_entity.pdbx_description
1 polymer ?
#
loop_
_entity_poly.entity_id
_entity_poly.type
_entity_poly.pdbx_seq_one_letter_code
_entity_poly.pdbx_strand_id
1 'polypeptide(L)' 'MLALDAARALNENDNTKSIAWLHQPAKGLGGKMPAELLSTSVGVQAVVDLVGRIEHGVY' A
#
# COMPACT_ATOMS: atom_id res chain seq x y z
N MET A 1 -11.43 4.01 -4.19
CA MET A 1 -10.86 3.30 -3.02
C MET A 1 -9.60 4.06 -2.64
N LEU A 2 -9.53 4.59 -1.42
CA LEU A 2 -8.36 5.37 -0.99
C LEU A 2 -7.21 4.40 -0.70
N ALA A 3 -5.96 4.85 -0.84
CA ALA A 3 -4.81 3.98 -0.51
C ALA A 3 -4.75 3.60 0.98
N LEU A 4 -5.42 4.36 1.85
CA LEU A 4 -5.61 3.98 3.24
C LEU A 4 -6.50 2.74 3.37
N ASP A 5 -7.54 2.58 2.54
CA ASP A 5 -8.39 1.38 2.57
C ASP A 5 -7.60 0.13 2.18
N ALA A 6 -6.73 0.25 1.17
CA ALA A 6 -5.83 -0.83 0.76
C ALA A 6 -4.83 -1.18 1.86
N ALA A 7 -4.21 -0.17 2.50
CA ALA A 7 -3.31 -0.39 3.62
C ALA A 7 -4.03 -1.05 4.83
N ARG A 8 -5.30 -0.74 5.05
CA ARG A 8 -6.14 -1.37 6.09
C ARG A 8 -6.48 -2.81 5.77
N ALA A 9 -6.78 -3.13 4.51
CA ALA A 9 -7.04 -4.50 4.07
C ALA A 9 -5.84 -5.41 4.39
N LEU A 10 -4.62 -4.93 4.10
CA LEU A 10 -3.37 -5.63 4.42
C LEU A 10 -3.17 -5.90 5.92
N ASN A 11 -3.63 -4.98 6.79
CA ASN A 11 -3.28 -4.95 8.21
C ASN A 11 -4.44 -5.31 9.13
N GLU A 12 -5.39 -6.14 8.68
CA GLU A 12 -6.55 -6.56 9.48
C GLU A 12 -7.34 -5.37 10.05
N ASN A 13 -7.44 -4.29 9.28
CA ASN A 13 -8.12 -3.05 9.65
C ASN A 13 -7.45 -2.24 10.78
N ASP A 14 -6.20 -2.56 11.15
CA ASP A 14 -5.40 -1.83 12.14
C ASP A 14 -4.85 -0.52 11.54
N ASN A 15 -5.37 0.61 12.00
CA ASN A 15 -4.96 1.94 11.56
C ASN A 15 -3.48 2.23 11.77
N THR A 16 -2.92 1.81 12.90
CA THR A 16 -1.54 2.13 13.27
C THR A 16 -0.58 1.40 12.34
N LYS A 17 -0.83 0.10 12.11
CA LYS A 17 -0.06 -0.70 11.16
C LYS A 17 -0.23 -0.21 9.72
N SER A 18 -1.44 0.19 9.35
CA SER A 18 -1.73 0.74 8.01
C SER A 18 -0.94 2.01 7.73
N ILE A 19 -0.94 2.95 8.68
CA ILE A 19 -0.18 4.20 8.56
C ILE A 19 1.32 3.88 8.54
N ALA A 20 1.80 3.01 9.43
CA ALA A 20 3.21 2.60 9.44
C ALA A 20 3.64 2.00 8.09
N TRP A 21 2.82 1.14 7.50
CA TRP A 21 3.08 0.55 6.18
C TRP A 21 3.15 1.60 5.07
N LEU A 22 2.24 2.59 5.07
CA LEU A 22 2.27 3.68 4.08
C LEU A 22 3.56 4.51 4.12
N HIS A 23 4.21 4.57 5.28
CA HIS A 23 5.47 5.29 5.50
C HIS A 23 6.72 4.40 5.40
N GLN A 24 6.57 3.12 5.03
CA GLN A 24 7.70 2.20 4.90
C GLN A 24 8.01 1.91 3.42
N PRO A 25 9.30 1.89 3.03
CA PRO A 25 9.71 1.50 1.68
C PRO A 25 9.18 0.11 1.30
N ALA A 26 8.39 0.04 0.22
CA ALA A 26 7.86 -1.21 -0.28
C ALA A 26 8.66 -1.67 -1.51
N LYS A 27 9.27 -2.87 -1.45
CA LYS A 27 10.07 -3.41 -2.57
C LYS A 27 9.26 -3.52 -3.86
N GLY A 28 7.98 -3.89 -3.77
CA GLY A 28 7.04 -3.94 -4.89
C GLY A 28 6.72 -2.60 -5.55
N LEU A 29 7.06 -1.48 -4.90
CA LEU A 29 6.95 -0.12 -5.44
C LEU A 29 8.31 0.46 -5.87
N GLY A 30 9.30 -0.40 -6.11
CA GLY A 30 10.66 0.02 -6.41
C GLY A 30 11.39 0.62 -5.21
N GLY A 31 10.98 0.27 -3.98
CA GLY A 31 11.57 0.79 -2.75
C GLY A 31 11.07 2.19 -2.34
N LYS A 32 10.03 2.71 -3.00
CA LYS A 32 9.37 3.96 -2.60
C LYS A 32 8.37 3.72 -1.48
N MET A 33 8.09 4.76 -0.70
CA MET A 33 7.02 4.71 0.29
C MET A 33 5.67 4.80 -0.43
N PRO A 34 4.68 3.97 -0.07
CA PRO A 34 3.33 4.09 -0.63
C PRO A 34 2.75 5.50 -0.53
N ALA A 35 3.00 6.20 0.59
CA ALA A 35 2.57 7.58 0.81
C ALA A 35 3.08 8.57 -0.26
N GLU A 36 4.29 8.38 -0.79
CA GLU A 36 4.86 9.24 -1.83
C GLU A 36 4.18 9.06 -3.19
N LEU A 37 3.57 7.91 -3.41
CA LEU A 37 2.90 7.59 -4.67
C LEU A 37 1.45 8.10 -4.70
N LEU A 38 0.88 8.43 -3.54
CA LEU A 38 -0.52 8.84 -3.41
C LEU A 38 -0.83 10.20 -4.04
N SER A 39 0.20 10.98 -4.37
CA SER A 39 0.07 12.27 -5.07
C SER A 39 -0.38 12.12 -6.52
N THR A 40 -0.39 10.90 -7.07
CA THR A 40 -0.79 10.64 -8.47
C THR A 40 -1.75 9.46 -8.56
N SER A 41 -2.70 9.50 -9.49
CA SER A 41 -3.65 8.39 -9.70
C SER A 41 -2.94 7.09 -10.07
N VAL A 42 -1.86 7.18 -10.87
CA VAL A 42 -1.01 6.01 -11.23
C VAL A 42 -0.36 5.40 -9.99
N GLY A 43 0.17 6.24 -9.10
CA GLY A 43 0.80 5.77 -7.87
C GLY A 43 -0.20 5.17 -6.88
N VAL A 44 -1.42 5.72 -6.79
CA VAL A 44 -2.51 5.09 -6.02
C VAL A 44 -2.83 3.70 -6.56
N GLN A 45 -2.94 3.53 -7.88
CA GLN A 45 -3.20 2.22 -8.49
C GLN A 45 -2.06 1.22 -8.19
N ALA A 46 -0.80 1.65 -8.28
CA ALA A 46 0.35 0.80 -7.96
C ALA A 46 0.32 0.31 -6.49
N VAL A 47 -0.10 1.16 -5.54
CA VAL A 47 -0.26 0.78 -4.13
C VAL A 47 -1.38 -0.26 -3.97
N VAL A 48 -2.52 -0.06 -4.63
CA VAL A 48 -3.66 -1.00 -4.59
C VAL A 48 -3.26 -2.36 -5.19
N ASP A 49 -2.60 -2.35 -6.34
CA ASP A 49 -2.13 -3.57 -7.02
C ASP A 49 -1.12 -4.33 -6.14
N LEU A 50 -0.21 -3.61 -5.48
CA LEU A 50 0.73 -4.23 -4.55
C LEU A 50 0.01 -4.90 -3.38
N VAL A 51 -0.95 -4.23 -2.75
CA VAL A 51 -1.73 -4.81 -1.65
C VAL A 51 -2.43 -6.09 -2.12
N GLY A 52 -3.10 -6.04 -3.27
CA GLY A 52 -3.76 -7.22 -3.83
C GLY A 52 -2.79 -8.38 -4.07
N ARG A 53 -1.57 -8.12 -4.56
CA ARG A 53 -0.55 -9.16 -4.73
C ARG A 53 -0.08 -9.78 -3.42
N ILE A 54 0.05 -8.99 -2.35
CA ILE A 54 0.44 -9.49 -1.03
C ILE A 54 -0.68 -10.35 -0.44
N GLU A 55 -1.94 -9.93 -0.54
CA GLU A 55 -3.10 -10.70 -0.06
C GLU A 55 -3.25 -12.05 -0.78
N HIS A 56 -2.97 -12.10 -2.08
CA HIS A 56 -3.01 -13.33 -2.86
C HIS A 56 -1.73 -14.19 -2.73
N GLY A 57 -0.74 -13.75 -1.95
CA GLY A 57 0.52 -14.49 -1.73
C GLY A 57 1.43 -14.57 -2.96
N VAL A 58 1.29 -13.65 -3.93
CA VAL A 58 2.06 -13.62 -5.19
C VAL A 58 3.29 -12.71 -5.07
N TYR A 59 3.82 -12.54 -3.85
CA TYR A 59 4.82 -11.54 -3.49
C TYR A 59 5.96 -12.10 -2.65
#